data_AF-A0A7S1K8R4-F1
#
_entry.id   AF-A0A7S1K8R4-F1
#
_cell.length_a   1.000
_cell.length_b   1.000
_cell.length_c   1.000
_cell.angle_alpha   90.00
_cell.angle_beta   90.00
_cell.angle_gamma   90.00
#
_symmetry.space_group_name_H-M   'P 1'
#
loop_
_entity.id
_entity.type
_entity.pdbx_description
1 polymer ?
#
loop_
_entity_poly.entity_id
_entity_poly.type
_entity_poly.pdbx_seq_one_letter_code
_entity_poly.pdbx_strand_id
1 'polypeptide(L)'
;ALRDSTARRNLFANIQSLVRFVPMTRILLTSGASCGLELRGPYDVANLAAVVGIGKGPLACKACVSDVPLAAVHKGAQRRSSGGAVTAVRLMATESNAALGG
;
A
#
# COMPACT_ATOMS: atom_id res chain seq x y z
N ALA A 1 19.02 -5.08 0.16
CA ALA A 1 18.06 -5.09 -0.97
C ALA A 1 18.47 -4.11 -2.06
N LEU A 2 18.91 -4.39 -3.29
CA LEU A 2 19.23 -5.57 -4.08
C LEU A 2 20.75 -5.62 -4.29
N ARG A 3 21.42 -6.69 -3.82
CA ARG A 3 22.88 -6.83 -3.90
C ARG A 3 23.35 -7.28 -5.28
N ASP A 4 22.53 -8.07 -5.98
CA ASP A 4 22.82 -8.51 -7.33
C ASP A 4 22.37 -7.47 -8.38
N SER A 5 23.32 -7.06 -9.23
CA SER A 5 23.07 -6.11 -10.31
C SER A 5 22.14 -6.66 -11.39
N THR A 6 22.16 -7.98 -11.61
CA THR A 6 21.33 -8.65 -12.61
C THR A 6 19.89 -8.74 -12.13
N ALA A 7 19.67 -9.19 -10.89
CA ALA A 7 18.36 -9.13 -10.24
C ALA A 7 17.78 -7.72 -10.27
N ARG A 8 18.63 -6.68 -10.10
CA ARG A 8 18.19 -5.28 -10.17
C ARG A 8 17.67 -4.92 -11.54
N ARG A 9 18.44 -5.17 -12.60
CA ARG A 9 17.98 -4.93 -13.98
C ARG A 9 16.67 -5.65 -14.27
N ASN A 10 16.57 -6.92 -13.90
CA ASN A 10 15.38 -7.73 -14.14
C ASN A 10 14.17 -7.18 -13.38
N LEU A 11 14.34 -6.74 -12.13
CA LEU A 11 13.28 -6.13 -11.34
C LEU A 11 12.73 -4.87 -12.02
N PHE A 12 13.60 -3.96 -12.45
CA PHE A 12 13.18 -2.73 -13.14
C PHE A 12 12.47 -3.03 -14.46
N ALA A 13 12.98 -3.98 -15.26
CA ALA A 13 12.34 -4.39 -16.51
C ALA A 13 10.94 -4.98 -16.29
N ASN A 14 10.79 -5.83 -15.26
CA ASN A 14 9.51 -6.43 -14.90
C ASN A 14 8.50 -5.38 -14.43
N ILE A 15 8.93 -4.42 -13.60
CA ILE A 15 8.05 -3.33 -13.14
C ILE A 15 7.61 -2.46 -14.31
N GLN A 16 8.51 -2.11 -15.23
CA GLN A 16 8.14 -1.31 -16.41
C GLN A 16 7.12 -2.02 -17.30
N SER A 17 7.23 -3.35 -17.44
CA SER A 17 6.21 -4.13 -18.15
C SER A 17 4.88 -4.09 -17.40
N LEU A 18 4.89 -4.32 -16.08
CA LEU A 18 3.69 -4.34 -15.24
C LEU A 18 2.92 -3.01 -15.26
N VAL A 19 3.63 -1.89 -15.11
CA VAL A 19 3.06 -0.53 -15.08
C VAL A 19 2.34 -0.17 -16.38
N ARG A 20 2.72 -0.76 -17.52
CA ARG A 20 2.06 -0.53 -18.81
C ARG A 20 0.68 -1.18 -18.90
N PHE A 21 0.47 -2.29 -18.20
CA PHE A 21 -0.76 -3.08 -18.30
C PHE A 21 -1.66 -2.97 -17.07
N VAL A 22 -1.08 -2.72 -15.89
CA VAL A 22 -1.82 -2.69 -14.63
C VAL A 22 -2.12 -1.24 -14.25
N PRO A 23 -3.39 -0.91 -13.91
CA PRO A 23 -3.70 0.39 -13.35
C PRO A 23 -2.88 0.68 -12.09
N MET A 24 -2.25 1.83 -12.07
CA MET A 24 -1.39 2.34 -10.99
C MET A 24 -2.06 2.25 -9.60
N THR A 25 -3.39 2.39 -9.54
CA THR A 25 -4.19 2.30 -8.31
C THR A 25 -4.33 0.89 -7.73
N ARG A 26 -3.74 -0.12 -8.39
CA ARG A 26 -3.76 -1.54 -7.98
C ARG A 26 -2.37 -2.08 -7.66
N ILE A 27 -1.35 -1.24 -7.67
CA ILE A 27 0.03 -1.63 -7.38
C ILE A 27 0.38 -1.11 -5.98
N LEU A 28 0.93 -1.98 -5.14
CA LEU A 28 1.48 -1.62 -3.83
C LEU A 28 2.95 -1.99 -3.76
N LEU A 29 3.70 -1.29 -2.91
CA LEU A 29 5.12 -1.55 -2.69
C LEU A 29 5.34 -2.13 -1.28
N THR A 30 6.23 -3.12 -1.21
CA THR A 30 6.68 -3.74 0.03
C THR A 30 8.19 -3.94 -0.01
N SER A 31 8.83 -3.97 1.17
CA SER A 31 10.29 -4.01 1.29
C SER A 31 10.88 -5.39 1.09
N GLY A 32 10.13 -6.47 1.37
CA GLY A 32 10.66 -7.84 1.36
C GLY A 32 11.92 -8.01 2.24
N ALA A 33 12.11 -7.12 3.22
CA ALA A 33 13.34 -7.02 4.00
C ALA A 33 13.52 -8.25 4.91
N SER A 34 14.73 -8.79 4.95
CA SER A 34 15.08 -9.89 5.87
C SER A 34 15.65 -9.38 7.20
N CYS A 35 16.07 -8.11 7.27
CA CYS A 35 16.53 -7.47 8.49
C CYS A 35 16.23 -5.95 8.49
N GLY A 36 16.32 -5.32 9.67
CA GLY A 36 15.97 -3.91 9.86
C GLY A 36 16.81 -2.93 9.03
N LEU A 37 18.06 -3.26 8.69
CA LEU A 37 18.94 -2.41 7.89
C LEU A 37 18.48 -2.26 6.42
N GLU A 38 17.61 -3.15 5.96
CA GLU A 38 17.06 -3.10 4.60
C GLU A 38 15.77 -2.27 4.51
N LEU A 39 15.22 -1.84 5.65
CA LEU A 39 14.05 -0.99 5.67
C LEU A 39 14.38 0.42 5.16
N ARG A 40 13.35 1.09 4.66
CA ARG A 40 13.39 2.46 4.17
C ARG A 40 12.20 3.22 4.71
N GLY A 41 12.33 4.53 4.84
CA GLY A 41 11.22 5.37 5.26
C GLY A 41 10.08 5.30 4.24
N PRO A 42 8.82 5.50 4.65
CA PRO A 42 7.68 5.43 3.73
C PRO A 42 7.79 6.44 2.58
N TYR A 43 8.39 7.61 2.83
CA TYR A 43 8.65 8.62 1.79
C TYR A 43 9.72 8.18 0.80
N ASP A 44 10.76 7.45 1.24
CA ASP A 44 11.79 6.91 0.34
C ASP A 44 11.17 5.87 -0.61
N VAL A 45 10.26 5.04 -0.09
CA VAL A 45 9.52 4.06 -0.89
C VAL A 45 8.56 4.75 -1.87
N ALA A 46 7.88 5.82 -1.45
CA ALA A 46 7.04 6.62 -2.35
C ALA A 46 7.87 7.27 -3.46
N ASN A 47 9.05 7.80 -3.14
CA ASN A 47 9.97 8.36 -4.13
C ASN A 47 10.45 7.28 -5.11
N LEU A 48 10.73 6.07 -4.63
CA LEU A 48 11.04 4.93 -5.49
C LEU A 48 9.89 4.64 -6.47
N ALA A 49 8.63 4.72 -6.02
CA ALA A 49 7.46 4.54 -6.89
C ALA A 49 7.46 5.52 -8.07
N ALA A 50 7.91 6.77 -7.87
CA ALA A 50 8.06 7.74 -8.94
C ALA A 50 9.17 7.32 -9.93
N VAL A 51 10.31 6.86 -9.42
CA VAL A 51 11.45 6.40 -10.24
C VAL A 51 11.08 5.20 -11.11
N VAL A 52 10.31 4.25 -10.59
CA VAL A 52 9.87 3.06 -11.35
C VAL A 52 8.62 3.30 -12.19
N GLY A 53 8.03 4.50 -12.12
CA GLY A 53 6.89 4.90 -12.93
C GLY A 53 5.55 4.33 -12.46
N ILE A 54 5.36 4.01 -11.18
CA ILE A 54 4.09 3.48 -10.61
C ILE A 54 3.08 4.60 -10.28
N GLY A 55 3.46 5.88 -10.31
CA GLY A 55 2.53 6.99 -10.08
C GLY A 55 2.72 8.14 -11.06
N LYS A 56 1.61 8.71 -11.53
CA LYS A 56 1.62 10.01 -12.21
C LYS A 56 1.56 11.11 -11.16
N GLY A 57 2.70 11.40 -10.55
CA GLY A 57 2.89 12.46 -9.56
C GLY A 57 2.90 12.01 -8.09
N PRO A 58 3.21 12.93 -7.16
CA PRO A 58 3.52 12.60 -5.76
C PRO A 58 2.39 11.92 -5.00
N LEU A 59 1.14 12.34 -5.24
CA LEU A 59 -0.03 11.79 -4.53
C LEU A 59 -0.27 10.32 -4.89
N ALA A 60 -0.18 9.98 -6.17
CA ALA A 60 -0.33 8.59 -6.64
C ALA A 60 0.79 7.69 -6.10
N CYS A 61 2.03 8.21 -6.04
CA CYS A 61 3.16 7.50 -5.47
C CYS A 61 2.97 7.20 -3.97
N LYS A 62 2.43 8.17 -3.21
CA LYS A 62 2.10 7.99 -1.80
C LYS A 62 0.99 6.96 -1.58
N ALA A 63 -0.04 6.96 -2.44
CA ALA A 63 -1.16 6.01 -2.33
C ALA A 63 -0.71 4.54 -2.37
N CYS A 64 0.40 4.23 -3.06
CA CYS A 64 0.96 2.88 -3.16
C CYS A 64 1.48 2.32 -1.82
N VAL A 65 1.74 3.20 -0.85
CA VAL A 65 2.18 2.85 0.51
C VAL A 65 1.14 3.19 1.59
N SER A 66 0.03 3.84 1.24
CA SER A 66 -1.08 4.16 2.16
C SER A 66 -2.38 3.45 1.78
N ASP A 67 -3.10 3.99 0.81
CA ASP A 67 -4.51 3.67 0.57
C ASP A 67 -4.66 2.33 -0.14
N VAL A 68 -3.74 2.00 -1.04
CA VAL A 68 -3.76 0.74 -1.81
C VAL A 68 -3.52 -0.47 -0.88
N PRO A 69 -2.48 -0.48 -0.02
CA PRO A 69 -2.35 -1.52 1.02
C PRO A 69 -3.57 -1.60 1.94
N LEU A 70 -4.13 -0.47 2.40
CA LEU A 70 -5.29 -0.45 3.27
C LEU A 70 -6.51 -1.12 2.60
N ALA A 71 -6.78 -0.80 1.34
CA ALA A 71 -7.84 -1.43 0.56
C ALA A 71 -7.61 -2.94 0.39
N ALA A 72 -6.35 -3.37 0.20
CA ALA A 72 -6.02 -4.79 0.10
C ALA A 72 -6.29 -5.54 1.42
N VAL A 73 -5.94 -4.93 2.56
CA VAL A 73 -6.20 -5.46 3.90
C VAL A 73 -7.71 -5.54 4.15
N HIS A 74 -8.48 -4.49 3.86
CA HIS A 74 -9.94 -4.50 4.00
C HIS A 74 -10.59 -5.61 3.17
N LYS A 75 -10.19 -5.77 1.89
CA LYS A 75 -10.67 -6.88 1.05
C LYS A 75 -10.27 -8.25 1.59
N GLY A 76 -9.11 -8.37 2.23
CA GLY A 76 -8.68 -9.59 2.90
C GLY A 76 -9.54 -9.92 4.11
N ALA A 77 -9.82 -8.92 4.95
CA ALA A 77 -10.68 -9.04 6.12
C ALA A 77 -12.11 -9.42 5.73
N GLN A 78 -12.71 -8.73 4.75
CA GLN A 78 -14.06 -9.01 4.23
C GLN A 78 -14.20 -10.44 3.68
N ARG A 79 -13.17 -10.94 2.99
CA ARG A 79 -13.16 -12.34 2.52
C ARG A 79 -13.19 -13.34 3.66
N ARG A 80 -12.53 -13.02 4.79
CA ARG A 80 -12.47 -13.90 5.96
C ARG A 80 -13.73 -13.83 6.82
N SER A 81 -14.34 -12.66 6.99
CA SER A 81 -15.49 -12.47 7.88
C SER A 81 -16.83 -12.86 7.24
N SER A 82 -17.03 -12.53 5.97
CA SER A 82 -18.34 -12.61 5.30
C SER A 82 -18.29 -13.30 3.94
N GLY A 83 -17.23 -14.07 3.66
CA GLY A 83 -17.06 -14.75 2.37
C GLY A 83 -16.96 -13.79 1.18
N GLY A 84 -16.61 -12.51 1.42
CA GLY A 84 -16.58 -11.47 0.39
C GLY A 84 -17.88 -10.66 0.28
N ALA A 85 -18.89 -10.93 1.09
CA ALA A 85 -20.07 -10.06 1.23
C ALA A 85 -19.77 -8.82 2.09
N VAL A 86 -20.71 -7.87 2.17
CA VAL A 86 -20.58 -6.67 2.99
C VAL A 86 -20.67 -7.04 4.47
N THR A 87 -19.61 -6.75 5.25
CA THR A 87 -19.65 -6.83 6.71
C THR A 87 -20.16 -5.50 7.27
N ALA A 88 -21.31 -5.49 7.94
CA ALA A 88 -21.75 -4.32 8.70
C ALA A 88 -20.94 -4.22 9.99
N VAL A 89 -20.15 -3.16 10.12
CA VAL A 89 -19.47 -2.84 11.38
C VAL A 89 -20.46 -2.07 12.24
N ARG A 90 -20.80 -2.60 13.42
CA ARG A 90 -21.58 -1.86 14.40
C ARG A 90 -20.73 -0.68 14.89
N LEU A 91 -21.13 0.53 14.52
CA LEU A 91 -20.63 1.73 15.18
C LEU A 91 -21.11 1.70 16.63
N MET A 92 -20.18 1.46 17.56
CA MET A 92 -20.43 1.77 18.97
C MET A 92 -20.57 3.29 19.05
N ALA A 93 -21.69 3.78 19.57
CA ALA A 93 -21.87 5.21 19.80
C ALA A 93 -20.70 5.70 20.67
N THR A 94 -19.93 6.65 20.17
CA THR A 94 -18.93 7.35 20.96
C THR A 94 -19.67 8.10 22.07
N GLU A 95 -19.49 7.66 23.32
CA GLU A 95 -19.87 8.43 24.50
C GLU A 95 -19.01 9.70 24.54
N SER A 96 -19.44 10.77 23.86
CA SER A 96 -18.73 12.06 23.92
C SER A 96 -19.64 13.28 24.07
N ASN A 97 -20.86 13.13 24.56
CA ASN A 97 -21.73 14.29 24.81
C ASN A 97 -22.50 14.31 26.13
N ALA A 98 -22.09 13.51 27.12
CA ALA A 98 -22.68 13.53 28.46
C ALA A 98 -21.97 14.48 29.47
N ALA A 99 -20.93 15.23 29.05
CA ALA A 99 -20.07 15.98 29.97
C ALA A 99 -20.11 17.52 29.83
N LEU A 100 -21.08 18.10 29.11
CA LEU A 100 -21.18 19.56 28.91
C LEU A 100 -22.55 20.17 29.29
N GLY A 101 -23.32 19.48 30.12
CA GLY A 101 -24.58 19.99 30.66
C GLY A 101 -24.61 19.85 32.18
N GLY A 102 -23.97 20.78 32.89
CA GLY A 102 -23.98 20.91 34.34
C GLY A 102 -23.65 22.35 34.72
#